data_AF-A0A8J5MSZ5-F1
#
_entry.id   AF-A0A8J5MSZ5-F1
#
_cell.length_a   1.000
_cell.length_b   1.000
_cell.length_c   1.000
_cell.angle_alpha   90.00
_cell.angle_beta   90.00
_cell.angle_gamma   90.00
#
_symmetry.space_group_name_H-M   'P 1'
#
loop_
_entity.id
_entity.type
_entity.pdbx_description
1 polymer ?
#
loop_
_entity_poly.entity_id
_entity_poly.type
_entity_poly.pdbx_seq_one_letter_code
_entity_poly.pdbx_strand_id
1 'polypeptide(L)'
;MEILPVDEALSNVKKGGFSFLTFREYVSIIIASRYTDSLGNTPFYVSKISVSMVAVFGWGTRKGAPFYPRFSQLMSLLEDAGITAYWKADVRVRRVRENRAAAALDTQANQMYTQQVDRRQLVLRLGQLQGAFYLLFLGCGISFLTLLGENLVHSHSPPQ
;
A
#
# COMPACT_ATOMS: atom_id res chain seq x y z
N MET A 1 15.42 -3.71 -24.93
CA MET A 1 14.85 -3.13 -23.70
C MET A 1 13.52 -2.51 -24.10
N GLU A 2 12.41 -3.09 -23.69
CA GLU A 2 11.08 -2.61 -24.05
C GLU A 2 10.65 -1.51 -23.07
N ILE A 3 10.12 -0.40 -23.59
CA ILE A 3 9.68 0.73 -22.77
C ILE A 3 8.19 0.54 -22.49
N LEU A 4 7.89 -0.10 -21.36
CA LEU A 4 6.51 -0.28 -20.91
C LEU A 4 6.06 0.90 -20.05
N PRO A 5 4.78 1.29 -20.11
CA PRO A 5 4.17 2.16 -19.11
C PRO A 5 4.37 1.58 -17.71
N VAL A 6 4.64 2.43 -16.72
CA VAL A 6 4.97 1.96 -15.36
C VAL A 6 3.85 1.13 -14.72
N ASP A 7 2.59 1.45 -15.01
CA ASP A 7 1.46 0.69 -14.48
C ASP A 7 1.41 -0.74 -15.04
N GLU A 8 1.72 -0.89 -16.33
CA GLU A 8 1.81 -2.20 -16.98
C GLU A 8 3.03 -2.98 -16.46
N ALA A 9 4.18 -2.31 -16.32
CA ALA A 9 5.38 -2.90 -15.76
C ALA A 9 5.14 -3.42 -14.33
N LEU A 10 4.48 -2.63 -13.47
CA LEU A 10 4.13 -3.04 -12.10
C LEU A 10 3.11 -4.20 -12.08
N SER A 11 2.15 -4.21 -13.01
CA SER A 11 1.23 -5.34 -13.18
C SER A 11 1.97 -6.64 -13.51
N ASN A 12 2.97 -6.57 -14.41
CA ASN A 12 3.79 -7.73 -14.76
C ASN A 12 4.73 -8.14 -13.62
N VAL A 13 5.31 -7.20 -12.85
CA VAL A 13 6.07 -7.52 -11.63
C VAL A 13 5.19 -8.27 -10.63
N LYS A 14 3.93 -7.85 -10.45
CA LYS A 14 2.99 -8.52 -9.53
C LYS A 14 2.66 -9.96 -9.94
N LYS A 15 2.65 -10.27 -11.24
CA LYS A 15 2.48 -11.63 -11.76
C LYS A 15 3.70 -12.54 -11.51
N GLY A 16 4.85 -11.95 -11.18
CA GLY A 16 6.12 -12.66 -10.97
C GLY A 16 6.92 -12.84 -12.26
N GLY A 17 8.21 -13.20 -12.12
CA GLY A 17 9.12 -13.46 -13.25
C GLY A 17 9.55 -12.21 -14.05
N PHE A 18 9.15 -11.02 -13.62
CA PHE A 18 9.43 -9.77 -14.31
C PHE A 18 10.13 -8.77 -13.39
N SER A 19 11.08 -8.01 -13.95
CA SER A 19 11.72 -6.88 -13.29
C SER A 19 11.88 -5.75 -14.31
N PHE A 20 11.83 -4.50 -13.85
CA PHE A 20 12.03 -3.35 -14.72
C PHE A 20 12.87 -2.29 -14.03
N LEU A 21 13.51 -1.46 -14.84
CA LEU A 21 14.37 -0.37 -14.40
C LEU A 21 13.68 0.96 -14.67
N THR A 22 13.63 1.81 -13.65
CA THR A 22 13.05 3.16 -13.75
C THR A 22 13.65 4.08 -12.68
N PHE A 23 13.26 5.35 -12.66
CA PHE A 23 13.68 6.29 -11.65
C PHE A 23 13.15 5.90 -10.27
N ARG A 24 14.06 5.73 -9.32
CA ARG A 24 13.76 5.31 -7.93
C ARG A 24 12.70 6.18 -7.27
N GLU A 25 12.84 7.50 -7.37
CA GLU A 25 11.92 8.46 -6.74
C GLU A 25 10.52 8.36 -7.35
N TYR A 26 10.45 8.24 -8.67
CA TYR A 26 9.19 8.12 -9.40
C TYR A 26 8.42 6.85 -9.00
N VAL A 27 9.08 5.70 -9.04
CA VAL A 27 8.43 4.43 -8.69
C VAL A 27 8.07 4.36 -7.21
N SER A 28 8.88 4.95 -6.33
CA SER A 28 8.59 4.99 -4.89
C SER A 28 7.31 5.77 -4.60
N ILE A 29 7.07 6.90 -5.29
CA ILE A 29 5.82 7.67 -5.16
C ILE A 29 4.62 6.85 -5.64
N ILE A 30 4.75 6.12 -6.75
CA ILE A 30 3.65 5.29 -7.29
C ILE A 30 3.33 4.15 -6.33
N ILE A 31 4.35 3.42 -5.87
CA ILE A 31 4.19 2.32 -4.91
C ILE A 31 3.58 2.82 -3.60
N ALA A 32 4.09 3.92 -3.05
CA ALA A 32 3.58 4.50 -1.80
C ALA A 32 2.13 4.99 -1.92
N SER A 33 1.77 5.58 -3.06
CA SER A 33 0.44 6.16 -3.26
C SER A 33 -0.63 5.11 -3.59
N ARG A 34 -0.33 4.11 -4.42
CA ARG A 34 -1.33 3.15 -4.95
C ARG A 34 -1.28 1.75 -4.34
N TYR A 35 -0.11 1.31 -3.87
CA TYR A 35 0.13 -0.10 -3.55
C TYR A 35 0.58 -0.33 -2.10
N THR A 36 0.71 0.73 -1.32
CA THR A 36 1.12 0.65 0.09
C THR A 36 -0.08 0.89 0.96
N ASP A 37 -0.40 -0.09 1.82
CA ASP A 37 -1.53 0.01 2.74
C ASP A 37 -1.28 1.03 3.86
N SER A 38 -2.32 1.36 4.61
CA SER A 38 -2.28 2.14 5.86
C SER A 38 -1.27 1.60 6.88
N LEU A 39 -1.05 0.28 6.89
CA LEU A 39 -0.07 -0.41 7.72
C LEU A 39 1.37 -0.38 7.15
N GLY A 40 1.59 0.26 6.00
CA GLY A 40 2.91 0.33 5.36
C GLY A 40 3.30 -0.92 4.55
N ASN A 41 2.40 -1.90 4.43
CA ASN A 41 2.66 -3.11 3.66
C ASN A 41 2.60 -2.83 2.16
N THR A 42 3.63 -3.26 1.42
CA THR A 42 3.70 -3.14 -0.04
C THR A 42 4.13 -4.47 -0.67
N PRO A 43 3.50 -4.92 -1.77
CA PRO A 43 3.87 -6.17 -2.45
C PRO A 43 5.11 -6.03 -3.34
N PHE A 44 5.73 -4.85 -3.41
CA PHE A 44 6.87 -4.58 -4.28
C PHE A 44 8.15 -4.40 -3.49
N TYR A 45 9.22 -5.05 -3.96
CA TYR A 45 10.56 -4.81 -3.45
C TYR A 45 11.33 -3.88 -4.39
N VAL A 46 11.72 -2.71 -3.89
CA VAL A 46 12.61 -1.80 -4.61
C VAL A 46 14.05 -2.07 -4.17
N SER A 47 14.94 -2.35 -5.13
CA SER A 47 16.36 -2.56 -4.85
C SER A 47 16.97 -1.40 -4.06
N LYS A 48 17.78 -1.72 -3.05
CA LYS A 48 18.59 -0.74 -2.31
C LYS A 48 19.74 -0.19 -3.15
N ILE A 49 20.18 -0.96 -4.15
CA ILE A 49 21.24 -0.60 -5.07
C ILE A 49 20.59 0.09 -6.26
N SER A 50 20.88 1.37 -6.44
CA SER A 50 20.52 2.13 -7.63
C SER A 50 21.78 2.36 -8.45
N VAL A 51 21.75 1.97 -9.72
CA VAL A 51 22.75 2.45 -10.68
C VAL A 51 22.45 3.92 -10.92
N SER A 52 23.38 4.80 -10.54
CA SER A 52 23.31 6.21 -10.86
C SER A 52 23.54 6.35 -12.37
N MET A 53 22.48 6.25 -13.16
CA MET A 53 22.56 6.73 -14.54
C MET A 53 22.80 8.24 -14.45
N VAL A 54 23.81 8.73 -15.16
CA VAL A 54 24.21 10.15 -15.22
C VAL A 54 23.16 10.96 -16.00
N ALA A 55 21.89 10.83 -15.64
CA ALA A 55 20.86 11.80 -15.92
C ALA A 55 20.96 12.86 -14.82
N VAL A 56 21.96 13.72 -14.92
CA VAL A 56 22.08 14.86 -14.01
C VAL A 56 20.99 15.84 -14.39
N PHE A 57 19.94 15.91 -13.56
CA PHE A 57 19.02 17.04 -13.60
C PHE A 57 19.82 18.26 -13.14
N GLY A 58 20.30 19.04 -14.11
CA GLY A 58 21.13 20.21 -13.88
C GLY A 58 20.43 21.48 -14.31
N TRP A 59 20.96 22.59 -13.81
CA TRP A 59 20.54 23.92 -14.25
C TRP A 59 21.29 24.30 -15.53
N GLY A 60 20.57 24.44 -16.64
CA GLY A 60 21.14 24.91 -17.89
C GLY A 60 21.33 26.43 -17.87
N THR A 61 22.58 26.90 -17.87
CA THR A 61 22.90 28.33 -17.98
C THR A 61 23.73 28.60 -19.24
N ARG A 62 23.57 29.78 -19.85
CA ARG A 62 24.41 30.21 -20.96
C ARG A 62 25.88 30.27 -20.51
N LYS A 63 26.79 29.80 -21.38
CA LYS A 63 28.24 29.91 -21.14
C LYS A 63 28.62 31.38 -20.88
N GLY A 64 29.34 31.63 -19.79
CA GLY A 64 29.77 32.97 -19.38
C GLY A 64 28.72 33.78 -18.61
N ALA A 65 27.63 33.16 -18.14
CA ALA A 65 26.65 33.85 -17.31
C ALA A 65 27.32 34.42 -16.03
N PRO A 66 27.23 35.74 -15.77
CA PRO A 66 27.96 36.39 -14.67
C PRO A 66 27.49 35.95 -13.28
N PHE A 67 26.29 35.39 -13.18
CA PHE A 67 25.72 34.89 -11.92
C PHE A 67 26.07 33.42 -11.63
N TYR A 68 26.60 32.67 -12.60
CA TYR A 68 26.81 31.22 -12.46
C TYR A 68 27.71 30.84 -11.27
N PRO A 69 28.85 31.51 -11.01
CA PRO A 69 29.70 31.16 -9.87
C PRO A 69 28.97 31.30 -8.52
N ARG A 70 28.24 32.40 -8.33
CA ARG A 70 27.44 32.63 -7.13
C ARG A 70 26.31 31.61 -6.99
N PHE A 71 25.63 31.32 -8.10
CA PHE A 71 24.57 30.32 -8.12
C PHE A 71 25.09 28.93 -7.75
N SER A 72 26.21 28.48 -8.34
CA SER A 72 26.82 27.19 -8.04
C SER A 72 27.23 27.07 -6.56
N GLN A 73 27.79 28.15 -6.00
CA GLN A 73 28.15 28.19 -4.58
C GLN A 73 26.92 28.06 -3.69
N LEU A 74 25.84 28.78 -3.99
CA LEU A 74 24.58 28.67 -3.26
C LEU A 74 23.98 27.26 -3.36
N MET A 75 24.03 26.63 -4.54
CA MET A 75 23.53 25.26 -4.70
C MET A 75 24.32 24.26 -3.85
N SER A 76 25.66 24.37 -3.82
CA SER A 76 26.50 23.55 -2.94
C SER A 76 26.11 23.74 -1.47
N LEU A 77 25.93 25.00 -1.03
CA LEU A 77 25.51 25.28 0.35
C LEU A 77 24.13 24.70 0.68
N LEU A 78 23.17 24.71 -0.26
CA LEU A 78 21.86 24.09 -0.05
C LEU A 78 21.94 22.56 0.02
N GLU A 79 22.84 21.95 -0.75
CA GLU A 79 23.10 20.51 -0.70
C GLU A 79 23.79 20.11 0.61
N ASP A 80 24.83 20.84 0.99
CA ASP A 80 25.59 20.62 2.24
C ASP A 80 24.72 20.84 3.49
N ALA A 81 23.82 21.82 3.44
CA ALA A 81 22.83 22.05 4.50
C ALA A 81 21.72 20.99 4.55
N GLY A 82 21.66 20.06 3.59
CA GLY A 82 20.64 19.01 3.51
C GLY A 82 19.24 19.52 3.13
N ILE A 83 19.10 20.79 2.72
CA ILE A 83 17.81 21.40 2.37
C ILE A 83 17.20 20.68 1.15
N THR A 84 18.03 20.30 0.18
CA THR A 84 17.57 19.56 -1.00
C THR A 84 17.03 18.17 -0.63
N ALA A 85 17.65 17.49 0.33
CA ALA A 85 17.18 16.19 0.83
C ALA A 85 15.86 16.33 1.59
N TYR A 86 15.76 17.35 2.45
CA TYR A 86 14.54 17.68 3.18
C TYR A 86 13.37 17.96 2.23
N TRP A 87 13.57 18.83 1.23
CA TRP A 87 12.52 19.15 0.24
C TRP A 87 12.11 17.94 -0.59
N LYS A 88 13.05 17.08 -1.01
CA LYS A 88 12.70 15.83 -1.72
C LYS A 88 11.79 14.94 -0.87
N ALA A 89 12.10 14.79 0.43
CA ALA A 89 11.28 14.01 1.35
C ALA A 89 9.89 14.63 1.54
N ASP A 90 9.82 15.96 1.75
CA ASP A 90 8.56 16.69 1.93
C ASP A 90 7.66 16.59 0.69
N VAL A 91 8.21 16.86 -0.50
CA VAL A 91 7.50 16.74 -1.78
C VAL A 91 6.97 15.32 -1.99
N ARG A 92 7.75 14.30 -1.64
CA ARG A 92 7.31 12.90 -1.72
C ARG A 92 6.09 12.65 -0.83
N VAL A 93 6.16 13.05 0.44
CA VAL A 93 5.05 12.87 1.41
C VAL A 93 3.82 13.61 0.94
N ARG A 94 3.98 14.88 0.53
CA ARG A 94 2.90 15.70 0.00
C ARG A 94 2.25 15.06 -1.22
N ARG A 95 3.05 14.57 -2.17
CA ARG A 95 2.52 13.96 -3.40
C ARG A 95 1.78 12.66 -3.13
N VAL A 96 2.27 11.83 -2.21
CA VAL A 96 1.56 10.62 -1.78
C VAL A 96 0.21 10.98 -1.17
N ARG A 97 0.16 12.01 -0.30
CA ARG A 97 -1.08 12.50 0.30
C ARG A 97 -2.08 13.01 -0.76
N GLU A 98 -1.62 13.85 -1.68
CA GLU A 98 -2.45 14.39 -2.77
C GLU A 98 -3.03 13.27 -3.65
N ASN A 99 -2.21 12.30 -4.04
CA ASN A 99 -2.64 11.17 -4.86
C ASN A 99 -3.66 10.29 -4.14
N ARG A 100 -3.48 10.04 -2.83
CA ARG A 100 -4.45 9.28 -2.01
C ARG A 100 -5.76 10.04 -1.84
N ALA A 101 -5.70 11.36 -1.63
CA ALA A 101 -6.89 12.19 -1.55
C ALA A 101 -7.67 12.20 -2.88
N ALA A 102 -6.97 12.31 -4.02
CA ALA A 102 -7.59 12.20 -5.34
C ALA A 102 -8.25 10.83 -5.56
N ALA A 103 -7.57 9.73 -5.22
CA ALA A 103 -8.14 8.39 -5.33
C ALA A 103 -9.36 8.16 -4.42
N ALA A 104 -9.38 8.77 -3.23
CA ALA A 104 -10.53 8.71 -2.34
C ALA A 104 -11.75 9.44 -2.93
N LEU A 105 -11.54 10.60 -3.56
CA LEU A 105 -12.59 11.34 -4.26
C LEU A 105 -13.14 10.55 -5.45
N ASP A 106 -12.29 9.92 -6.25
CA ASP A 106 -12.72 9.06 -7.37
C ASP A 106 -13.51 7.85 -6.87
N THR A 107 -13.12 7.27 -5.74
CA THR A 107 -13.85 6.15 -5.12
C THR A 107 -15.21 6.61 -4.61
N GLN A 108 -15.30 7.79 -3.99
CA GLN A 108 -16.58 8.37 -3.53
C GLN A 108 -17.50 8.75 -4.70
N ALA A 109 -16.96 9.34 -5.77
CA ALA A 109 -17.72 9.65 -6.98
C ALA A 109 -18.25 8.36 -7.63
N ASN A 110 -17.41 7.34 -7.78
CA ASN A 110 -17.83 6.04 -8.30
C ASN A 110 -18.84 5.35 -7.37
N GLN A 111 -18.68 5.42 -6.04
CA GLN A 111 -19.65 4.89 -5.08
C GLN A 111 -21.00 5.61 -5.17
N MET A 112 -21.03 6.94 -5.33
CA MET A 112 -22.28 7.68 -5.54
C MET A 112 -22.99 7.30 -6.85
N TYR A 113 -22.24 7.10 -7.94
CA TYR A 113 -22.81 6.59 -9.19
C TYR A 113 -23.31 5.14 -9.07
N THR A 114 -22.62 4.29 -8.29
CA THR A 114 -23.02 2.90 -8.07
C THR A 114 -24.23 2.78 -7.12
N GLN A 115 -24.35 3.68 -6.14
CA GLN A 115 -25.48 3.72 -5.18
C GLN A 115 -26.83 4.01 -5.84
N GLN A 116 -26.83 4.69 -7.00
CA GLN A 116 -28.06 4.93 -7.77
C GLN A 116 -28.49 3.72 -8.61
N VAL A 117 -27.56 2.82 -8.96
CA VAL A 117 -27.84 1.63 -9.79
C VAL A 117 -28.13 0.39 -8.94
N ASP A 118 -27.55 0.28 -7.74
CA ASP A 118 -27.57 -0.96 -6.95
C ASP A 118 -28.50 -0.91 -5.73
N ARG A 119 -29.79 -0.63 -5.99
CA ARG A 119 -30.90 -1.02 -5.09
C ARG A 119 -31.16 -2.54 -5.13
N ARG A 120 -30.13 -3.36 -5.37
CA ARG A 120 -30.19 -4.81 -5.39
C ARG A 120 -29.29 -5.37 -4.30
N GLN A 121 -29.96 -5.81 -3.23
CA GLN A 121 -29.54 -6.84 -2.27
C GLN A 121 -28.04 -6.89 -1.94
N LEU A 122 -27.69 -6.34 -0.77
CA LEU A 122 -26.46 -6.69 -0.07
C LEU A 122 -26.36 -8.21 0.08
N VAL A 123 -25.62 -8.86 -0.81
CA VAL A 123 -25.27 -10.27 -0.67
C VAL A 123 -24.31 -10.36 0.52
N LEU A 124 -24.82 -10.80 1.68
CA LEU A 124 -24.00 -11.06 2.86
C LEU A 124 -22.87 -12.01 2.48
N ARG A 125 -21.64 -11.53 2.56
CA ARG A 125 -20.46 -12.35 2.31
C ARG A 125 -20.24 -13.30 3.48
N LEU A 126 -19.79 -14.52 3.17
CA LEU A 126 -19.56 -15.61 4.13
C LEU A 126 -18.73 -15.20 5.36
N GLY A 127 -17.81 -14.24 5.20
CA GLY A 127 -16.98 -13.72 6.29
C GLY A 127 -17.77 -13.01 7.40
N GLN A 128 -18.93 -12.41 7.11
CA GLN A 128 -19.79 -11.80 8.13
C GLN A 128 -20.60 -12.85 8.91
N LEU A 129 -20.82 -14.03 8.32
CA LEU A 129 -21.56 -15.14 8.95
C LEU A 129 -20.65 -16.09 9.75
N GLN A 130 -19.34 -15.99 9.56
CA GLN A 130 -18.34 -16.85 10.19
C GLN A 130 -18.38 -16.78 11.73
N GLY A 131 -18.63 -15.59 12.30
CA GLY A 131 -18.79 -15.43 13.75
C GLY A 131 -19.98 -16.19 14.33
N ALA A 132 -21.10 -16.23 13.61
CA ALA A 132 -22.29 -16.98 14.02
C ALA A 132 -22.03 -18.50 14.01
N PHE A 133 -21.29 -18.99 13.02
CA PHE A 133 -20.89 -20.41 12.97
C PHE A 133 -19.94 -20.79 14.11
N TYR A 134 -18.98 -19.93 14.48
CA TYR A 134 -18.12 -20.21 15.64
C TYR A 134 -18.89 -20.30 16.94
N LEU A 135 -19.85 -19.40 17.17
CA LEU A 135 -20.73 -19.45 18.33
C LEU A 135 -21.58 -20.74 18.36
N LEU A 136 -22.10 -21.16 17.21
CA LEU A 136 -22.86 -22.41 17.09
C LEU A 136 -22.00 -23.64 17.43
N PHE A 137 -20.80 -23.74 16.86
CA PHE A 137 -19.90 -24.86 17.12
C PHE A 137 -19.45 -24.90 18.58
N LEU A 138 -19.18 -23.75 19.18
CA LEU A 138 -18.79 -23.65 20.58
C LEU A 138 -19.94 -24.08 21.50
N GLY A 139 -21.17 -23.65 21.20
CA GLY A 139 -22.37 -24.09 21.92
C GLY A 139 -22.60 -25.60 21.83
N CYS A 140 -22.49 -26.19 20.64
CA CYS A 140 -22.58 -27.64 20.47
C CYS A 140 -21.49 -28.40 21.24
N GLY A 141 -20.25 -27.88 21.25
CA GLY A 141 -19.15 -28.47 22.00
C GLY A 141 -19.39 -28.48 23.51
N ILE A 142 -19.87 -27.36 24.07
CA ILE A 142 -20.22 -27.26 25.49
C ILE A 142 -21.34 -28.23 25.83
N SER A 143 -22.43 -28.25 25.07
CA SER A 143 -23.55 -29.18 25.30
C SER A 143 -23.10 -30.64 25.27
N PHE A 144 -22.23 -31.01 24.33
CA PHE A 144 -21.69 -32.37 24.25
C PHE A 144 -20.84 -32.74 25.47
N LEU A 145 -19.99 -31.82 25.95
CA LEU A 145 -19.19 -32.02 27.16
C LEU A 145 -20.05 -32.16 28.41
N THR A 146 -21.11 -31.36 28.54
CA THR A 146 -22.07 -31.47 29.64
C THR A 146 -22.75 -32.83 29.66
N LEU A 147 -23.18 -33.33 28.50
CA LEU A 147 -23.84 -34.62 28.36
C LEU A 147 -22.91 -35.81 28.67
N LEU A 148 -21.63 -35.71 28.30
CA LEU A 148 -20.61 -36.68 28.68
C LEU A 148 -20.35 -36.64 30.20
N GLY A 149 -20.28 -35.45 30.78
CA GLY A 149 -20.13 -35.28 32.23
C GLY A 149 -21.28 -35.92 33.00
N GLU A 150 -22.52 -35.67 32.59
CA GLU A 150 -23.71 -36.27 33.19
C GLU A 150 -23.69 -37.80 33.09
N ASN A 151 -23.34 -38.37 31.92
CA ASN A 151 -23.23 -39.81 31.76
C ASN A 151 -22.16 -40.44 32.66
N LEU A 152 -20.99 -39.79 32.80
CA LEU A 152 -19.93 -40.28 33.67
C LEU A 152 -20.36 -40.25 35.14
N VAL A 153 -20.99 -39.15 35.59
CA VAL A 153 -21.51 -39.02 36.95
C VAL A 153 -22.62 -40.04 37.22
N HIS A 154 -23.51 -40.27 36.25
CA HIS A 154 -24.59 -41.24 36.38
C HIS A 154 -24.06 -42.68 36.44
N SER A 155 -23.02 -43.01 35.65
CA SER A 155 -22.38 -44.33 35.67
C SER A 155 -21.65 -44.66 36.98
N HIS A 156 -21.27 -43.63 37.76
CA HIS A 156 -20.62 -43.79 39.07
C HIS A 156 -21.58 -43.77 40.26
N SER A 157 -22.89 -43.59 40.01
CA SER A 157 -23.91 -43.61 41.05
C SER A 157 -24.39 -45.06 41.27
N PRO A 158 -24.12 -45.68 42.43
CA PRO A 158 -24.58 -47.05 42.70
C PRO A 158 -26.11 -47.09 42.79
N PRO A 159 -26.76 -48.18 42.34
CA PRO A 159 -28.20 -48.34 42.47
C PRO A 159 -28.60 -48.40 43.95
N GLN A 160 -29.54 -47.55 44.35
CA GLN A 160 -30.28 -47.66 45.62
C GLN A 160 -31.47 -48.61 45.45
#